data_AF-A0A2D0JLG1-F1
#
_entry.id   AF-A0A2D0JLG1-F1
#
_cell.length_a   1.000
_cell.length_b   1.000
_cell.length_c   1.000
_cell.angle_alpha   90.00
_cell.angle_beta   90.00
_cell.angle_gamma   90.00
#
_symmetry.space_group_name_H-M   'P 1'
#
loop_
_entity.id
_entity.type
_entity.pdbx_description
1 polymer ?
#
loop_
_entity_poly.entity_id
_entity_poly.type
_entity_poly.pdbx_seq_one_letter_code
_entity_poly.pdbx_strand_id
1 'polypeptide(L)'
;MDILEKRKWLNLNESARLLSNKLKHKISVSDVSRLIADEEIKPSIFFHTPVFAREIEIEDKPLSYVLSETEAAIDCNRHLLRLEPILPDVAVPHATPVDRNIIRLSGLWSAIPQGITRYEAEKIYSSEERLSPPSRSLYDLKGVIVSTPEKKFQIVNSIDAEAELLGLIKLSQSDESESGFLMGHINKLKALRQNSYEERMFDSFVPCIEFPQNSYFAIKTEDLDSFVSSWSKPEKQISSKTSNAQAQFIYGLLFTKYGAEVAENPRRHMENPRGTIRADFEKAGLPLPSGNAVMGWLKDIIP
;
A
#
# COMPACT_ATOMS: atom_id res chain seq x y z
N MET A 1 4.63 -17.44 -30.84
CA MET A 1 4.96 -17.74 -29.43
C MET A 1 6.10 -16.81 -29.06
N ASP A 2 5.81 -15.79 -28.25
CA ASP A 2 6.77 -14.73 -27.91
C ASP A 2 7.83 -15.29 -26.96
N ILE A 3 9.12 -15.02 -27.20
CA ILE A 3 10.20 -15.50 -26.34
C ILE A 3 10.06 -14.95 -24.91
N LEU A 4 9.39 -13.81 -24.76
CA LEU A 4 9.09 -13.20 -23.47
C LEU A 4 8.16 -14.07 -22.61
N GLU A 5 7.19 -14.77 -23.21
CA GLU A 5 6.26 -15.66 -22.49
C GLU A 5 6.95 -16.86 -21.85
N LYS A 6 8.16 -17.21 -22.31
CA LYS A 6 8.94 -18.32 -21.76
C LYS A 6 9.84 -17.91 -20.60
N ARG A 7 10.04 -16.62 -20.36
CA ARG A 7 10.86 -16.14 -19.25
C ARG A 7 10.07 -16.22 -17.95
N LYS A 8 10.75 -16.50 -16.84
CA LYS A 8 10.12 -16.56 -15.51
C LYS A 8 9.74 -15.19 -14.97
N TRP A 9 10.50 -14.17 -15.36
CA TRP A 9 10.30 -12.78 -14.99
C TRP A 9 10.87 -11.88 -16.08
N LEU A 10 10.38 -10.65 -16.12
CA LEU A 10 10.69 -9.64 -17.13
C LEU A 10 11.05 -8.33 -16.43
N ASN A 11 11.96 -7.54 -17.01
CA ASN A 11 12.12 -6.14 -16.57
C ASN A 11 10.91 -5.29 -17.04
N LEU A 12 10.85 -4.01 -16.65
CA LEU A 12 9.72 -3.13 -17.01
C LEU A 12 9.54 -2.96 -18.52
N ASN A 13 10.62 -2.82 -19.29
CA ASN A 13 10.57 -2.69 -20.75
C ASN A 13 9.96 -3.93 -21.42
N GLU A 14 10.40 -5.10 -20.97
CA GLU A 14 9.91 -6.39 -21.47
C GLU A 14 8.46 -6.63 -21.04
N SER A 15 8.10 -6.24 -19.82
CA SER A 15 6.74 -6.32 -19.30
C SER A 15 5.77 -5.45 -20.11
N ALA A 16 6.16 -4.20 -20.40
CA ALA A 16 5.38 -3.28 -21.24
C ALA A 16 5.15 -3.84 -22.65
N ARG A 17 6.18 -4.46 -23.26
CA ARG A 17 6.07 -5.13 -24.56
C ARG A 17 5.13 -6.33 -24.51
N LEU A 18 5.26 -7.18 -23.49
CA LEU A 18 4.41 -8.35 -23.35
C LEU A 18 2.93 -7.94 -23.12
N LEU A 19 2.67 -6.98 -22.24
CA LEU A 19 1.34 -6.45 -22.00
C LEU A 19 0.74 -5.79 -23.25
N SER A 20 1.55 -5.03 -24.01
CA SER A 20 1.09 -4.44 -25.27
C SER A 20 0.60 -5.50 -26.25
N ASN A 21 1.33 -6.61 -26.36
CA ASN A 21 0.98 -7.73 -27.23
C ASN A 21 -0.31 -8.43 -26.75
N LYS A 22 -0.43 -8.69 -25.43
CA LYS A 22 -1.58 -9.41 -24.85
C LYS A 22 -2.87 -8.58 -24.87
N LEU A 23 -2.78 -7.29 -24.56
CA LEU A 23 -3.94 -6.40 -24.46
C LEU A 23 -4.29 -5.72 -25.79
N LYS A 24 -3.44 -5.83 -26.82
CA LYS A 24 -3.59 -5.14 -28.12
C LYS A 24 -3.71 -3.61 -27.97
N HIS A 25 -3.08 -3.06 -26.94
CA HIS A 25 -2.97 -1.63 -26.68
C HIS A 25 -1.50 -1.25 -26.57
N LYS A 26 -1.16 0.02 -26.85
CA LYS A 26 0.20 0.51 -26.62
C LYS A 26 0.38 0.71 -25.12
N ILE A 27 1.23 -0.10 -24.49
CA ILE A 27 1.61 -0.01 -23.08
C ILE A 27 3.08 0.39 -23.00
N SER A 28 3.36 1.43 -22.24
CA SER A 28 4.69 1.99 -21.99
C SER A 28 5.25 1.54 -20.64
N VAL A 29 6.52 1.85 -20.37
CA VAL A 29 7.14 1.63 -19.05
C VAL A 29 6.45 2.50 -17.98
N SER A 30 6.02 3.69 -18.35
CA SER A 30 5.23 4.59 -17.51
C SER A 30 3.95 3.90 -17.01
N ASP A 31 3.20 3.28 -17.93
CA ASP A 31 1.96 2.56 -17.59
C ASP A 31 2.24 1.40 -16.62
N VAL A 32 3.27 0.60 -16.87
CA VAL A 32 3.64 -0.51 -15.97
C VAL A 32 4.05 0.00 -14.59
N SER A 33 4.80 1.10 -14.54
CA SER A 33 5.23 1.72 -13.28
C SER A 33 4.03 2.27 -12.51
N ARG A 34 3.05 2.85 -13.22
CA ARG A 34 1.78 3.28 -12.62
C ARG A 34 0.99 2.11 -12.04
N LEU A 35 0.89 1.00 -12.77
CA LEU A 35 0.23 -0.21 -12.29
C LEU A 35 0.90 -0.81 -11.04
N ILE A 36 2.23 -0.66 -10.89
CA ILE A 36 2.93 -1.03 -9.65
C ILE A 36 2.54 -0.08 -8.51
N ALA A 37 2.57 1.24 -8.76
CA ALA A 37 2.25 2.25 -7.75
C ALA A 37 0.79 2.17 -7.26
N ASP A 38 -0.13 1.77 -8.14
CA ASP A 38 -1.56 1.55 -7.84
C ASP A 38 -1.84 0.15 -7.28
N GLU A 39 -0.81 -0.66 -7.01
CA GLU A 39 -0.91 -2.03 -6.48
C GLU A 39 -1.65 -3.05 -7.37
N GLU A 40 -1.89 -2.71 -8.64
CA GLU A 40 -2.55 -3.57 -9.65
C GLU A 40 -1.63 -4.69 -10.15
N ILE A 41 -0.33 -4.45 -10.17
CA ILE A 41 0.69 -5.46 -10.49
C ILE A 41 1.66 -5.60 -9.32
N LYS A 42 1.86 -6.85 -8.88
CA LYS A 42 2.83 -7.18 -7.82
C LYS A 42 4.25 -7.06 -8.37
N PRO A 43 5.08 -6.13 -7.86
CA PRO A 43 6.45 -6.02 -8.31
C PRO A 43 7.33 -7.10 -7.66
N SER A 44 8.45 -7.36 -8.32
CA SER A 44 9.63 -7.98 -7.74
C SER A 44 10.82 -7.04 -7.95
N ILE A 45 11.88 -7.23 -7.17
CA ILE A 45 13.14 -6.51 -7.31
C ILE A 45 14.24 -7.54 -7.56
N PHE A 46 15.05 -7.28 -8.58
CA PHE A 46 16.24 -8.07 -8.84
C PHE A 46 17.46 -7.34 -8.28
N PHE A 47 18.12 -7.93 -7.28
CA PHE A 47 19.37 -7.42 -6.71
C PHE A 47 20.58 -8.05 -7.41
N HIS A 48 21.31 -7.26 -8.20
CA HIS A 48 22.52 -7.76 -8.86
C HIS A 48 23.67 -7.94 -7.86
N THR A 49 23.78 -7.02 -6.90
CA THR A 49 24.72 -7.09 -5.79
C THR A 49 23.98 -7.48 -4.51
N PRO A 50 24.58 -8.30 -3.62
CA PRO A 50 23.96 -8.63 -2.34
C PRO A 50 23.65 -7.38 -1.51
N VAL A 51 22.43 -7.31 -0.98
CA VAL A 51 21.96 -6.24 -0.09
C VAL A 51 21.75 -6.79 1.32
N PHE A 52 21.86 -5.95 2.34
CA PHE A 52 21.56 -6.33 3.71
C PHE A 52 20.06 -6.21 3.99
N ALA A 53 19.52 -7.16 4.73
CA ALA A 53 18.12 -7.16 5.12
C ALA A 53 17.94 -7.71 6.54
N ARG A 54 16.83 -7.33 7.18
CA ARG A 54 16.38 -7.87 8.47
C ARG A 54 14.97 -8.41 8.34
N GLU A 55 14.65 -9.47 9.08
CA GLU A 55 13.28 -10.00 9.14
C GLU A 55 12.38 -9.06 9.93
N ILE A 56 11.17 -8.80 9.42
CA ILE A 56 10.25 -7.83 9.99
C ILE A 56 8.80 -8.34 10.04
N GLU A 57 8.04 -7.78 10.96
CA GLU A 57 6.59 -7.75 10.93
C GLU A 57 6.11 -6.32 10.62
N ILE A 58 5.04 -6.20 9.85
CA ILE A 58 4.43 -4.90 9.55
C ILE A 58 3.25 -4.72 10.49
N GLU A 59 3.33 -3.71 11.34
CA GLU A 59 2.32 -3.36 12.32
C GLU A 59 2.06 -1.86 12.30
N ASP A 60 0.84 -1.45 12.63
CA ASP A 60 0.55 -0.03 12.82
C ASP A 60 1.08 0.44 14.18
N LYS A 61 1.88 1.51 14.16
CA LYS A 61 2.39 2.19 15.36
C LYS A 61 2.01 3.67 15.33
N PRO A 62 1.86 4.34 16.48
CA PRO A 62 1.67 5.78 16.51
C PRO A 62 2.85 6.50 15.83
N LEU A 63 2.59 7.59 15.11
CA LEU A 63 3.66 8.38 14.48
C LEU A 63 4.72 8.82 15.49
N SER A 64 4.33 9.14 16.73
CA SER A 64 5.27 9.45 17.82
C SER A 64 6.27 8.33 18.12
N TYR A 65 5.85 7.07 18.02
CA TYR A 65 6.74 5.91 18.15
C TYR A 65 7.73 5.87 16.99
N VAL A 66 7.24 5.98 15.75
CA VAL A 66 8.09 5.94 14.55
C VAL A 66 9.08 7.10 14.52
N LEU A 67 8.65 8.30 14.93
CA LEU A 67 9.52 9.47 15.06
C LEU A 67 10.56 9.34 16.17
N SER A 68 10.39 8.40 17.10
CA SER A 68 11.41 8.12 18.10
C SER A 68 12.54 7.24 17.55
N GLU A 69 12.32 6.50 16.46
CA GLU A 69 13.31 5.59 15.89
C GLU A 69 14.49 6.34 15.26
N THR A 70 15.69 5.74 15.31
CA THR A 70 16.93 6.36 14.82
C THR A 70 16.83 6.83 13.36
N GLU A 71 16.09 6.08 12.54
CA GLU A 71 15.84 6.39 11.12
C GLU A 71 15.10 7.71 10.88
N ALA A 72 14.34 8.22 11.85
CA ALA A 72 13.63 9.49 11.71
C ALA A 72 14.57 10.70 11.76
N ALA A 73 15.70 10.56 12.45
CA ALA A 73 16.65 11.64 12.68
C ALA A 73 17.85 11.66 11.72
N ILE A 74 18.00 10.67 10.84
CA ILE A 74 19.05 10.68 9.81
C ILE A 74 18.82 11.84 8.83
N ASP A 75 19.89 12.43 8.30
CA ASP A 75 19.85 13.65 7.49
C ASP A 75 18.84 13.57 6.34
N CYS A 76 18.85 12.43 5.67
CA CYS A 76 17.98 12.20 4.53
C CYS A 76 16.48 12.11 4.89
N ASN A 77 16.09 11.95 6.15
CA ASN A 77 14.68 11.93 6.57
C ASN A 77 14.25 13.19 7.33
N ARG A 78 15.19 13.95 7.92
CA ARG A 78 14.87 15.16 8.71
C ARG A 78 14.06 16.20 7.95
N HIS A 79 14.26 16.33 6.64
CA HIS A 79 13.49 17.31 5.85
C HIS A 79 11.98 16.98 5.81
N LEU A 80 11.60 15.71 5.94
CA LEU A 80 10.19 15.28 5.93
C LEU A 80 9.41 15.89 7.11
N LEU A 81 10.09 16.12 8.25
CA LEU A 81 9.53 16.78 9.44
C LEU A 81 9.03 18.21 9.18
N ARG A 82 9.47 18.83 8.08
CA ARG A 82 9.06 20.19 7.68
C ARG A 82 8.00 20.20 6.58
N LEU A 83 7.77 19.06 5.92
CA LEU A 83 6.86 18.97 4.77
C LEU A 83 5.44 18.62 5.18
N GLU A 84 5.28 17.90 6.29
CA GLU A 84 3.99 17.36 6.72
C GLU A 84 3.68 17.73 8.18
N PRO A 85 2.39 17.89 8.52
CA PRO A 85 1.99 18.11 9.91
C PRO A 85 2.34 16.88 10.75
N ILE A 86 2.83 17.10 11.97
CA ILE A 86 3.12 16.03 12.92
C ILE A 86 1.87 15.75 13.74
N LEU A 87 1.26 14.57 13.54
CA LEU A 87 0.10 14.10 14.29
C LEU A 87 0.50 12.86 15.12
N PRO A 88 0.92 13.03 16.40
CA PRO A 88 1.61 12.01 17.19
C PRO A 88 0.88 10.67 17.35
N ASP A 89 -0.45 10.71 17.39
CA ASP A 89 -1.31 9.55 17.69
C ASP A 89 -1.84 8.85 16.43
N VAL A 90 -1.55 9.37 15.24
CA VAL A 90 -1.97 8.73 13.98
C VAL A 90 -1.21 7.43 13.82
N ALA A 91 -1.97 6.35 13.60
CA ALA A 91 -1.44 5.03 13.28
C ALA A 91 -0.79 5.06 11.89
N VAL A 92 0.47 4.64 11.81
CA VAL A 92 1.26 4.54 10.59
C VAL A 92 1.87 3.14 10.46
N PRO A 93 1.94 2.58 9.24
CA PRO A 93 2.57 1.28 9.03
C PRO A 93 4.06 1.34 9.35
N HIS A 94 4.50 0.46 10.23
CA HIS A 94 5.88 0.36 10.68
C HIS A 94 6.42 -1.05 10.54
N ALA A 95 7.68 -1.16 10.14
CA ALA A 95 8.40 -2.43 9.97
C ALA A 95 9.19 -2.74 11.24
N THR A 96 8.60 -3.52 12.15
CA THR A 96 9.21 -3.92 13.41
C THR A 96 10.12 -5.13 13.19
N PRO A 97 11.41 -5.09 13.56
CA PRO A 97 12.31 -6.24 13.46
C PRO A 97 11.83 -7.41 14.34
N VAL A 98 11.82 -8.63 13.77
CA VAL A 98 11.47 -9.86 14.52
C VAL A 98 12.62 -10.29 15.42
N ASP A 99 13.86 -10.12 14.95
CA ASP A 99 15.07 -10.43 15.68
C ASP A 99 16.19 -9.43 15.36
N ARG A 100 17.39 -9.69 15.87
CA ARG A 100 18.59 -8.88 15.64
C ARG A 100 19.49 -9.40 14.51
N ASN A 101 18.99 -10.29 13.66
CA ASN A 101 19.79 -10.89 12.60
C ASN A 101 19.77 -10.03 11.34
N ILE A 102 20.96 -9.75 10.80
CA ILE A 102 21.13 -9.14 9.48
C ILE A 102 21.56 -10.22 8.50
N ILE A 103 20.77 -10.42 7.45
CA ILE A 103 21.04 -11.39 6.38
C ILE A 103 21.44 -10.66 5.09
N ARG A 104 21.99 -11.43 4.13
CA ARG A 104 22.28 -10.93 2.79
C ARG A 104 21.32 -11.54 1.78
N LEU A 105 20.68 -10.70 0.99
CA LEU A 105 19.77 -11.09 -0.08
C LEU A 105 20.38 -10.77 -1.44
N SER A 106 20.17 -11.65 -2.42
CA SER A 106 20.55 -11.43 -3.81
C SER A 106 19.53 -12.07 -4.75
N GLY A 107 19.57 -11.70 -6.03
CA GLY A 107 18.66 -12.24 -7.05
C GLY A 107 17.26 -11.65 -6.97
N LEU A 108 16.26 -12.42 -7.41
CA LEU A 108 14.88 -11.96 -7.55
C LEU A 108 14.08 -12.17 -6.25
N TRP A 109 13.44 -11.11 -5.76
CA TRP A 109 12.57 -11.13 -4.60
C TRP A 109 11.25 -10.43 -4.88
N SER A 110 10.13 -11.01 -4.46
CA SER A 110 8.84 -10.30 -4.49
C SER A 110 8.89 -9.10 -3.56
N ALA A 111 8.32 -7.97 -3.98
CA ALA A 111 8.35 -6.72 -3.23
C ALA A 111 6.92 -6.22 -2.94
N ILE A 112 6.76 -5.55 -1.81
CA ILE A 112 5.50 -4.90 -1.46
C ILE A 112 5.50 -3.51 -2.11
N PRO A 113 4.48 -3.12 -2.89
CA PRO A 113 4.40 -1.82 -3.56
C PRO A 113 4.03 -0.69 -2.58
N GLN A 114 4.78 -0.53 -1.50
CA GLN A 114 4.61 0.51 -0.48
C GLN A 114 5.96 1.19 -0.19
N GLY A 115 5.91 2.35 0.47
CA GLY A 115 7.13 3.05 0.88
C GLY A 115 8.04 3.39 -0.31
N ILE A 116 9.31 3.01 -0.20
CA ILE A 116 10.32 3.29 -1.24
C ILE A 116 10.03 2.54 -2.55
N THR A 117 9.43 1.35 -2.49
CA THR A 117 9.07 0.60 -3.69
C THR A 117 8.00 1.34 -4.49
N ARG A 118 6.97 1.88 -3.82
CA ARG A 118 5.96 2.71 -4.48
C ARG A 118 6.55 4.01 -4.99
N TYR A 119 7.33 4.71 -4.16
CA TYR A 119 7.98 5.96 -4.52
C TYR A 119 8.85 5.82 -5.77
N GLU A 120 9.63 4.75 -5.91
CA GLU A 120 10.46 4.54 -7.11
C GLU A 120 9.59 4.29 -8.35
N ALA A 121 8.48 3.55 -8.23
CA ALA A 121 7.54 3.36 -9.34
C ALA A 121 6.88 4.69 -9.78
N GLU A 122 6.45 5.51 -8.82
CA GLU A 122 5.90 6.85 -9.08
C GLU A 122 6.94 7.80 -9.68
N LYS A 123 8.20 7.67 -9.29
CA LYS A 123 9.31 8.45 -9.84
C LYS A 123 9.61 8.07 -11.30
N ILE A 124 9.61 6.78 -11.64
CA ILE A 124 9.75 6.31 -13.03
C ILE A 124 8.59 6.85 -13.87
N TYR A 125 7.34 6.69 -13.39
CA TYR A 125 6.15 7.24 -14.03
C TYR A 125 6.28 8.76 -14.27
N SER A 126 6.61 9.52 -13.22
CA SER A 126 6.71 10.98 -13.30
C SER A 126 7.83 11.43 -14.26
N SER A 127 8.95 10.71 -14.30
CA SER A 127 10.05 11.01 -15.22
C SER A 127 9.65 10.77 -16.68
N GLU A 128 8.98 9.66 -16.98
CA GLU A 128 8.51 9.32 -18.33
C GLU A 128 7.43 10.30 -18.83
N GLU A 129 6.50 10.69 -17.94
CA GLU A 129 5.42 11.65 -18.24
C GLU A 129 5.83 13.12 -18.12
N ARG A 130 7.08 13.42 -17.73
CA ARG A 130 7.60 14.78 -17.51
C ARG A 130 6.80 15.57 -16.45
N LEU A 131 6.37 14.88 -15.40
CA LEU A 131 5.69 15.43 -14.24
C LEU A 131 6.70 15.79 -13.14
N SER A 132 6.22 16.53 -12.13
CA SER A 132 7.01 16.77 -10.92
C SER A 132 7.31 15.46 -10.20
N PRO A 133 8.50 15.31 -9.60
CA PRO A 133 8.84 14.09 -8.87
C PRO A 133 7.92 13.92 -7.66
N PRO A 134 7.57 12.67 -7.30
CA PRO A 134 6.81 12.39 -6.08
C PRO A 134 7.61 12.82 -4.84
N SER A 135 6.92 12.98 -3.71
CA SER A 135 7.51 13.21 -2.40
C SER A 135 7.32 11.97 -1.52
N ARG A 136 8.31 11.64 -0.69
CA ARG A 136 8.16 10.66 0.38
C ARG A 136 7.31 11.24 1.51
N SER A 137 6.61 10.39 2.26
CA SER A 137 5.84 10.79 3.44
C SER A 137 6.43 10.24 4.75
N LEU A 138 6.21 10.96 5.85
CA LEU A 138 6.35 10.50 7.23
C LEU A 138 5.39 9.36 7.56
N TYR A 139 4.23 9.32 6.91
CA TYR A 139 3.16 8.35 7.15
C TYR A 139 3.34 7.05 6.37
N ASP A 140 4.27 7.01 5.41
CA ASP A 140 4.56 5.81 4.64
C ASP A 140 5.43 4.81 5.40
N LEU A 141 5.28 3.52 5.05
CA LEU A 141 6.19 2.46 5.45
C LEU A 141 7.63 2.79 5.01
N LYS A 142 8.59 2.71 5.93
CA LYS A 142 10.00 3.03 5.63
C LYS A 142 10.73 1.84 5.01
N GLY A 143 11.63 2.12 4.08
CA GLY A 143 12.43 1.09 3.43
C GLY A 143 11.81 0.48 2.18
N VAL A 144 12.58 -0.41 1.57
CA VAL A 144 12.11 -1.39 0.59
C VAL A 144 11.78 -2.68 1.34
N ILE A 145 10.55 -3.18 1.16
CA ILE A 145 10.14 -4.45 1.76
C ILE A 145 10.04 -5.52 0.67
N VAL A 146 10.76 -6.61 0.90
CA VAL A 146 10.67 -7.82 0.09
C VAL A 146 10.10 -8.97 0.90
N SER A 147 9.51 -9.97 0.24
CA SER A 147 8.81 -11.04 0.93
C SER A 147 8.95 -12.39 0.23
N THR A 148 8.95 -13.43 1.04
CA THR A 148 8.56 -14.79 0.65
C THR A 148 7.07 -14.99 1.01
N PRO A 149 6.46 -16.14 0.70
CA PRO A 149 5.09 -16.44 1.17
C PRO A 149 4.94 -16.43 2.70
N GLU A 150 6.03 -16.64 3.45
CA GLU A 150 6.00 -16.83 4.90
C GLU A 150 6.59 -15.64 5.67
N LYS A 151 7.58 -14.95 5.09
CA LYS A 151 8.41 -13.95 5.79
C LYS A 151 8.53 -12.66 5.01
N LYS A 152 8.69 -11.56 5.73
CA LYS A 152 8.97 -10.24 5.18
C LYS A 152 10.34 -9.78 5.64
N PHE A 153 11.04 -9.08 4.76
CA PHE A 153 12.37 -8.56 5.00
C PHE A 153 12.43 -7.10 4.58
N GLN A 154 12.99 -6.27 5.45
CA GLN A 154 13.26 -4.88 5.16
C GLN A 154 14.71 -4.73 4.73
N ILE A 155 14.95 -4.10 3.57
CA ILE A 155 16.29 -3.78 3.10
C ILE A 155 16.84 -2.63 3.93
N VAL A 156 18.07 -2.80 4.42
CA VAL A 156 18.73 -1.87 5.34
C VAL A 156 20.12 -1.49 4.85
N ASN A 157 20.55 -0.28 5.22
CA ASN A 157 21.88 0.25 4.95
C ASN A 157 22.55 0.66 6.26
N SER A 158 23.87 0.49 6.33
CA SER A 158 24.65 1.00 7.46
C SER A 158 24.72 2.52 7.40
N ILE A 159 24.48 3.19 8.52
CA ILE A 159 24.69 4.62 8.66
C ILE A 159 26.07 4.94 9.22
N ASP A 160 26.63 6.07 8.79
CA ASP A 160 27.75 6.68 9.48
C ASP A 160 27.21 7.44 10.71
N ALA A 161 27.16 6.74 11.83
CA ALA A 161 26.63 7.29 13.08
C ALA A 161 27.39 8.54 13.56
N GLU A 162 28.68 8.67 13.24
CA GLU A 162 29.48 9.84 13.63
C GLU A 162 29.11 11.05 12.77
N ALA A 163 28.99 10.86 11.46
CA ALA A 163 28.54 11.91 10.55
C ALA A 163 27.13 12.41 10.93
N GLU A 164 26.20 11.49 11.21
CA GLU A 164 24.83 11.85 11.62
C GLU A 164 24.80 12.56 12.98
N LEU A 165 25.59 12.10 13.96
CA LEU A 165 25.70 12.73 15.26
C LEU A 165 26.23 14.16 15.16
N LEU A 166 27.30 14.38 14.37
CA LEU A 166 27.85 15.72 14.13
C LEU A 166 26.84 16.64 13.45
N GLY A 167 26.05 16.11 12.51
CA GLY A 167 24.95 16.82 11.86
C GLY A 167 23.89 17.29 12.86
N LEU A 168 23.43 16.39 13.74
CA LEU A 168 22.44 16.72 14.77
C LEU A 168 22.95 17.73 15.79
N ILE A 169 24.21 17.62 16.23
CA ILE A 169 24.82 18.58 17.17
C ILE A 169 24.85 19.98 16.56
N LYS A 170 25.30 20.12 15.30
CA LYS A 170 25.31 21.41 14.61
C LYS A 170 23.91 22.02 14.51
N LEU A 171 22.90 21.20 14.18
CA LEU A 171 21.51 21.64 14.13
C LEU A 171 21.01 22.11 15.50
N SER A 172 21.29 21.35 16.56
CA SER A 172 20.90 21.72 17.94
C SER A 172 21.54 23.00 18.45
N GLN A 173 22.70 23.40 17.91
CA GLN A 173 23.37 24.66 18.25
C GLN A 173 22.81 25.85 17.46
N SER A 174 22.23 25.60 16.28
CA SER A 174 21.62 26.62 15.42
C SER A 174 20.15 26.89 15.75
N ASP A 175 19.49 25.97 16.44
CA ASP A 175 18.12 26.10 16.89
C ASP A 175 18.14 26.67 18.31
N GLU A 176 17.64 27.90 18.51
CA GLU A 176 17.59 28.54 19.85
C GLU A 176 16.62 27.82 20.81
N SER A 177 15.84 26.85 20.29
CA SER A 177 14.97 25.99 21.07
C SER A 177 15.60 24.62 21.32
N GLU A 178 15.65 24.19 22.60
CA GLU A 178 16.01 22.81 22.95
C GLU A 178 14.94 21.84 22.46
N SER A 179 15.04 21.41 21.20
CA SER A 179 14.15 20.40 20.66
C SER A 179 14.40 19.06 21.35
N GLY A 180 13.45 18.61 22.18
CA GLY A 180 13.49 17.30 22.83
C GLY A 180 13.65 16.14 21.84
N PHE A 181 13.19 16.33 20.60
CA PHE A 181 13.45 15.41 19.48
C PHE A 181 14.95 15.30 19.17
N LEU A 182 15.65 16.43 18.96
CA LEU A 182 17.08 16.43 18.62
C LEU A 182 17.92 15.83 19.75
N MET A 183 17.68 16.25 21.00
CA MET A 183 18.43 15.75 22.15
C MET A 183 18.21 14.25 22.39
N GLY A 184 16.98 13.75 22.21
CA GLY A 184 16.68 12.32 22.29
C GLY A 184 17.51 11.50 21.31
N HIS A 185 17.59 11.93 20.05
CA HIS A 185 18.34 11.24 19.00
C HIS A 185 19.85 11.38 19.14
N ILE A 186 20.35 12.54 19.57
CA ILE A 186 21.77 12.73 19.92
C ILE A 186 22.20 11.72 20.98
N ASN A 187 21.37 11.50 22.01
CA ASN A 187 21.67 10.54 23.07
C ASN A 187 21.64 9.10 22.55
N LYS A 188 20.70 8.75 21.66
CA LYS A 188 20.67 7.43 21.00
C LYS A 188 21.94 7.17 20.20
N LEU A 189 22.34 8.10 19.31
CA LEU A 189 23.57 7.93 18.50
C LEU A 189 24.84 7.90 19.37
N LYS A 190 24.90 8.66 20.46
CA LYS A 190 26.00 8.56 21.44
C LYS A 190 26.06 7.19 22.11
N ALA A 191 24.92 6.59 22.45
CA ALA A 191 24.85 5.26 23.03
C ALA A 191 25.32 4.18 22.04
N LEU A 192 24.96 4.30 20.75
CA LEU A 192 25.49 3.41 19.69
C LEU A 192 27.02 3.39 19.70
N ARG A 193 27.66 4.55 19.88
CA ARG A 193 29.13 4.65 19.96
C ARG A 193 29.74 3.93 21.17
N GLN A 194 28.97 3.69 22.23
CA GLN A 194 29.46 3.11 23.49
C GLN A 194 29.23 1.60 23.59
N ASN A 195 28.30 1.03 22.81
CA ASN A 195 27.93 -0.39 22.86
C ASN A 195 29.07 -1.33 22.40
N SER A 196 28.92 -2.63 22.62
CA SER A 196 29.86 -3.64 22.10
C SER A 196 29.84 -3.71 20.56
N TYR A 197 30.87 -4.31 19.92
CA TYR A 197 30.96 -4.37 18.45
C TYR A 197 29.76 -5.10 17.80
N GLU A 198 29.25 -6.17 18.42
CA GLU A 198 28.10 -6.92 17.91
C GLU A 198 26.78 -6.13 18.07
N GLU A 199 26.58 -5.46 19.21
CA GLU A 199 25.41 -4.58 19.42
C GLU A 199 25.43 -3.37 18.47
N ARG A 200 26.62 -2.81 18.20
CA ARG A 200 26.80 -1.74 17.21
C ARG A 200 26.40 -2.14 15.81
N MET A 201 26.64 -3.39 15.41
CA MET A 201 26.40 -3.81 14.04
C MET A 201 24.92 -3.67 13.70
N PHE A 202 24.01 -4.28 14.49
CA PHE A 202 22.57 -4.21 14.21
C PHE A 202 22.01 -2.79 14.31
N ASP A 203 22.34 -2.07 15.38
CA ASP A 203 21.78 -0.75 15.64
C ASP A 203 22.31 0.33 14.67
N SER A 204 23.37 0.03 13.91
CA SER A 204 23.89 0.89 12.83
C SER A 204 23.14 0.74 11.50
N PHE A 205 22.19 -0.19 11.39
CA PHE A 205 21.39 -0.37 10.19
C PHE A 205 20.06 0.38 10.27
N VAL A 206 19.77 1.18 9.25
CA VAL A 206 18.46 1.84 9.07
C VAL A 206 17.84 1.39 7.74
N PRO A 207 16.51 1.49 7.58
CA PRO A 207 15.86 1.18 6.32
C PRO A 207 16.42 2.03 5.18
N CYS A 208 16.56 1.44 3.99
CA CYS A 208 17.00 2.21 2.85
C CYS A 208 16.00 3.34 2.52
N ILE A 209 16.52 4.51 2.21
CA ILE A 209 15.72 5.70 1.88
C ILE A 209 15.43 5.82 0.38
N GLU A 210 16.05 4.96 -0.41
CA GLU A 210 16.04 4.93 -1.86
C GLU A 210 16.12 3.49 -2.36
N PHE A 211 15.81 3.31 -3.64
CA PHE A 211 15.89 2.02 -4.29
C PHE A 211 17.35 1.53 -4.32
N PRO A 212 17.66 0.28 -3.91
CA PRO A 212 19.03 -0.18 -3.80
C PRO A 212 19.83 -0.06 -5.11
N GLN A 213 21.10 0.33 -5.00
CA GLN A 213 21.99 0.42 -6.15
C GLN A 213 22.12 -0.92 -6.87
N ASN A 214 22.29 -0.89 -8.20
CA ASN A 214 22.39 -2.08 -9.05
C ASN A 214 21.20 -3.05 -8.89
N SER A 215 20.01 -2.51 -8.60
CA SER A 215 18.77 -3.25 -8.61
C SER A 215 17.78 -2.63 -9.58
N TYR A 216 16.80 -3.41 -10.02
CA TYR A 216 15.74 -2.94 -10.91
C TYR A 216 14.44 -3.70 -10.66
N PHE A 217 13.33 -3.08 -11.05
CA PHE A 217 12.03 -3.74 -11.06
C PHE A 217 11.99 -4.88 -12.06
N ALA A 218 11.57 -6.03 -11.57
CA ALA A 218 11.20 -7.19 -12.35
C ALA A 218 9.75 -7.56 -12.03
N ILE A 219 9.05 -8.13 -12.99
CA ILE A 219 7.69 -8.64 -12.78
C ILE A 219 7.70 -10.10 -13.20
N LYS A 220 7.19 -10.98 -12.32
CA LYS A 220 7.07 -12.39 -12.68
C LYS A 220 6.01 -12.53 -13.75
N THR A 221 6.23 -13.44 -14.69
CA THR A 221 5.26 -13.65 -15.78
C THR A 221 3.90 -14.10 -15.24
N GLU A 222 3.87 -14.83 -14.14
CA GLU A 222 2.64 -15.22 -13.43
C GLU A 222 1.83 -14.02 -12.90
N ASP A 223 2.51 -12.97 -12.42
CA ASP A 223 1.87 -11.75 -11.92
C ASP A 223 1.28 -10.93 -13.10
N LEU A 224 1.98 -10.87 -14.23
CA LEU A 224 1.46 -10.26 -15.46
C LEU A 224 0.24 -11.03 -16.01
N ASP A 225 0.29 -12.37 -15.99
CA ASP A 225 -0.80 -13.22 -16.45
C ASP A 225 -2.04 -13.09 -15.55
N SER A 226 -1.82 -12.98 -14.24
CA SER A 226 -2.88 -12.69 -13.27
C SER A 226 -3.54 -11.34 -13.57
N PHE A 227 -2.75 -10.30 -13.83
CA PHE A 227 -3.25 -8.97 -14.21
C PHE A 227 -4.04 -8.99 -15.52
N VAL A 228 -3.53 -9.62 -16.57
CA VAL A 228 -4.26 -9.73 -17.85
C VAL A 228 -5.59 -10.50 -17.66
N SER A 229 -5.59 -11.50 -16.79
CA SER A 229 -6.79 -12.28 -16.47
C SER A 229 -7.82 -11.51 -15.64
N SER A 230 -7.40 -10.59 -14.76
CA SER A 230 -8.32 -9.71 -14.03
C SER A 230 -8.86 -8.61 -14.96
N TRP A 231 -8.01 -8.03 -15.80
CA TRP A 231 -8.39 -7.02 -16.79
C TRP A 231 -9.47 -7.51 -17.77
N SER A 232 -9.41 -8.80 -18.11
CA SER A 232 -10.33 -9.41 -19.09
C SER A 232 -11.67 -9.86 -18.50
N LYS A 233 -11.89 -9.75 -17.17
CA LYS A 233 -13.15 -10.16 -16.54
C LYS A 233 -14.10 -8.96 -16.46
N PRO A 234 -15.28 -9.00 -17.13
CA PRO A 234 -16.37 -8.13 -16.70
C PRO A 234 -16.70 -8.47 -15.24
N GLU A 235 -17.12 -7.46 -14.45
CA GLU A 235 -17.59 -7.66 -13.08
C GLU A 235 -18.46 -8.93 -13.00
N LYS A 236 -18.21 -9.78 -12.00
CA LYS A 236 -18.96 -11.05 -11.83
C LYS A 236 -20.46 -10.74 -11.88
N GLN A 237 -21.13 -11.09 -12.98
CA GLN A 237 -22.58 -11.08 -13.03
C GLN A 237 -23.08 -12.02 -11.95
N ILE A 238 -23.86 -11.49 -11.00
CA ILE A 238 -24.51 -12.27 -9.95
C ILE A 238 -25.34 -13.36 -10.65
N SER A 239 -25.19 -14.62 -10.23
CA SER A 239 -25.95 -15.71 -10.84
C SER A 239 -27.46 -15.47 -10.65
N SER A 240 -28.28 -15.85 -11.63
CA SER A 240 -29.74 -15.74 -11.53
C SER A 240 -30.28 -16.42 -10.27
N LYS A 241 -29.68 -17.56 -9.87
CA LYS A 241 -30.03 -18.25 -8.63
C LYS A 241 -29.79 -17.38 -7.39
N THR A 242 -28.64 -16.71 -7.31
CA THR A 242 -28.30 -15.81 -6.20
C THR A 242 -29.19 -14.57 -6.19
N SER A 243 -29.40 -13.94 -7.36
CA SER A 243 -30.29 -12.79 -7.52
C SER A 243 -31.72 -13.11 -7.10
N ASN A 244 -32.24 -14.27 -7.51
CA ASN A 244 -33.60 -14.70 -7.15
C ASN A 244 -33.73 -15.01 -5.66
N ALA A 245 -32.72 -15.62 -5.03
CA ALA A 245 -32.73 -15.85 -3.59
C ALA A 245 -32.73 -14.55 -2.80
N GLN A 246 -31.95 -13.54 -3.23
CA GLN A 246 -31.95 -12.20 -2.64
C GLN A 246 -33.32 -11.52 -2.79
N ALA A 247 -33.91 -11.59 -3.99
CA ALA A 247 -35.23 -11.03 -4.25
C ALA A 247 -36.34 -11.72 -3.43
N GLN A 248 -36.30 -13.05 -3.29
CA GLN A 248 -37.22 -13.80 -2.41
C GLN A 248 -37.08 -13.37 -0.95
N PHE A 249 -35.85 -13.19 -0.48
CA PHE A 249 -35.61 -12.73 0.88
C PHE A 249 -36.16 -11.31 1.10
N ILE A 250 -35.94 -10.39 0.17
CA ILE A 250 -36.48 -9.02 0.22
C ILE A 250 -38.01 -9.05 0.21
N TYR A 251 -38.63 -9.80 -0.70
CA TYR A 251 -40.09 -9.96 -0.75
C TYR A 251 -40.64 -10.53 0.57
N GLY A 252 -40.01 -11.58 1.12
CA GLY A 252 -40.40 -12.17 2.40
C GLY A 252 -40.34 -11.18 3.56
N LEU A 253 -39.31 -10.33 3.62
CA LEU A 253 -39.22 -9.28 4.64
C LEU A 253 -40.31 -8.22 4.48
N LEU A 254 -40.61 -7.80 3.25
CA LEU A 254 -41.70 -6.86 2.98
C LEU A 254 -43.06 -7.45 3.36
N PHE A 255 -43.30 -8.70 2.98
CA PHE A 255 -44.55 -9.42 3.26
C PHE A 255 -44.76 -9.60 4.76
N THR A 256 -43.73 -10.05 5.48
CA THR A 256 -43.82 -10.32 6.92
C THR A 256 -43.95 -9.03 7.75
N LYS A 257 -43.29 -7.95 7.34
CA LYS A 257 -43.32 -6.68 8.09
C LYS A 257 -44.52 -5.79 7.75
N TYR A 258 -44.89 -5.69 6.47
CA TYR A 258 -45.87 -4.72 5.98
C TYR A 258 -47.12 -5.35 5.35
N GLY A 259 -47.14 -6.67 5.17
CA GLY A 259 -48.26 -7.39 4.56
C GLY A 259 -48.16 -7.53 3.04
N ALA A 260 -49.03 -8.38 2.49
CA ALA A 260 -49.04 -8.76 1.08
C ALA A 260 -49.14 -7.57 0.13
N GLU A 261 -50.06 -6.64 0.40
CA GLU A 261 -50.30 -5.46 -0.46
C GLU A 261 -49.03 -4.62 -0.67
N VAL A 262 -48.25 -4.44 0.40
CA VAL A 262 -47.02 -3.66 0.35
C VAL A 262 -45.89 -4.45 -0.33
N ALA A 263 -45.86 -5.77 -0.18
CA ALA A 263 -44.84 -6.63 -0.79
C ALA A 263 -45.04 -6.80 -2.31
N GLU A 264 -46.29 -6.78 -2.77
CA GLU A 264 -46.65 -6.87 -4.20
C GLU A 264 -46.47 -5.54 -4.94
N ASN A 265 -46.55 -4.39 -4.23
CA ASN A 265 -46.33 -3.07 -4.82
C ASN A 265 -45.51 -2.12 -3.91
N PRO A 266 -44.26 -2.47 -3.55
CA PRO A 266 -43.46 -1.68 -2.60
C PRO A 266 -43.17 -0.27 -3.10
N ARG A 267 -43.08 -0.06 -4.42
CA ARG A 267 -42.82 1.25 -5.01
C ARG A 267 -43.78 2.32 -4.52
N ARG A 268 -45.09 2.03 -4.46
CA ARG A 268 -46.09 2.99 -4.01
C ARG A 268 -45.88 3.40 -2.54
N HIS A 269 -45.37 2.49 -1.71
CA HIS A 269 -45.12 2.71 -0.29
C HIS A 269 -43.73 3.30 0.00
N MET A 270 -42.87 3.41 -1.01
CA MET A 270 -41.55 4.06 -0.96
C MET A 270 -41.58 5.47 -1.56
N GLU A 271 -42.26 5.66 -2.69
CA GLU A 271 -42.27 6.95 -3.40
C GLU A 271 -43.32 7.92 -2.87
N ASN A 272 -44.41 7.43 -2.28
CA ASN A 272 -45.41 8.28 -1.65
C ASN A 272 -44.82 8.94 -0.39
N PRO A 273 -44.92 10.27 -0.21
CA PRO A 273 -44.51 10.96 1.01
C PRO A 273 -45.17 10.43 2.29
N ARG A 274 -46.35 9.78 2.18
CA ARG A 274 -47.04 9.11 3.29
C ARG A 274 -46.90 7.58 3.25
N GLY A 275 -45.93 7.08 2.48
CA GLY A 275 -45.65 5.66 2.34
C GLY A 275 -45.08 5.06 3.62
N THR A 276 -45.54 3.86 3.98
CA THR A 276 -45.15 3.18 5.21
C THR A 276 -43.67 2.78 5.22
N ILE A 277 -43.14 2.29 4.11
CA ILE A 277 -41.71 1.94 3.98
C ILE A 277 -40.86 3.21 4.10
N ARG A 278 -41.28 4.30 3.45
CA ARG A 278 -40.56 5.58 3.50
C ARG A 278 -40.47 6.13 4.92
N ALA A 279 -41.59 6.18 5.64
CA ALA A 279 -41.63 6.68 7.01
C ALA A 279 -40.71 5.87 7.94
N ASP A 280 -40.65 4.55 7.76
CA ASP A 280 -39.78 3.68 8.56
C ASP A 280 -38.28 3.91 8.29
N PHE A 281 -37.89 4.12 7.04
CA PHE A 281 -36.50 4.45 6.68
C PHE A 281 -36.08 5.83 7.19
N GLU A 282 -36.96 6.84 7.05
CA GLU A 282 -36.71 8.19 7.56
C GLU A 282 -36.58 8.18 9.10
N LYS A 283 -37.44 7.44 9.80
CA LYS A 283 -37.35 7.27 11.25
C LYS A 283 -36.07 6.56 11.71
N ALA A 284 -35.55 5.64 10.91
CA ALA A 284 -34.30 4.91 11.20
C ALA A 284 -33.04 5.67 10.76
N GLY A 285 -33.17 6.80 10.05
CA GLY A 285 -32.04 7.55 9.50
C GLY A 285 -31.29 6.80 8.38
N LEU A 286 -31.96 5.89 7.69
CA LEU A 286 -31.36 5.08 6.62
C LEU A 286 -31.70 5.62 5.23
N PRO A 287 -30.77 5.54 4.25
CA PRO A 287 -31.04 5.91 2.88
C PRO A 287 -32.04 4.93 2.24
N LEU A 288 -33.10 5.46 1.63
CA LEU A 288 -34.11 4.67 0.95
C LEU A 288 -33.72 4.46 -0.53
N PRO A 289 -33.65 3.21 -1.03
CA PRO A 289 -33.45 2.95 -2.46
C PRO A 289 -34.66 3.43 -3.28
N SER A 290 -34.50 3.58 -4.61
CA SER A 290 -35.63 3.98 -5.45
C SER A 290 -36.69 2.87 -5.54
N GLY A 291 -37.98 3.25 -5.57
CA GLY A 291 -39.06 2.27 -5.68
C GLY A 291 -39.00 1.47 -6.99
N ASN A 292 -38.52 2.09 -8.06
CA ASN A 292 -38.22 1.41 -9.33
C ASN A 292 -37.15 0.32 -9.22
N ALA A 293 -36.08 0.57 -8.46
CA ALA A 293 -35.02 -0.42 -8.26
C ALA A 293 -35.55 -1.65 -7.52
N VAL A 294 -36.29 -1.44 -6.43
CA VAL A 294 -36.87 -2.53 -5.64
C VAL A 294 -37.90 -3.32 -6.44
N MET A 295 -38.79 -2.66 -7.18
CA MET A 295 -39.71 -3.35 -8.10
C MET A 295 -38.97 -4.15 -9.16
N GLY A 296 -37.90 -3.60 -9.72
CA GLY A 296 -37.06 -4.29 -10.69
C GLY A 296 -36.41 -5.55 -10.13
N TRP A 297 -35.99 -5.54 -8.86
CA TRP A 297 -35.44 -6.72 -8.18
C TRP A 297 -36.49 -7.81 -7.95
N LEU A 298 -37.75 -7.42 -7.71
CA LEU A 298 -38.82 -8.33 -7.32
C LEU A 298 -39.68 -8.83 -8.49
N LYS A 299 -39.48 -8.32 -9.71
CA LYS A 299 -40.34 -8.56 -10.88
C LYS A 299 -40.58 -10.04 -11.21
N ASP A 300 -39.60 -10.91 -10.92
CA ASP A 300 -39.64 -12.35 -11.25
C ASP A 300 -40.07 -13.20 -10.04
N ILE A 301 -40.38 -12.56 -8.90
CA ILE A 301 -40.74 -13.20 -7.62
C ILE A 301 -42.18 -12.89 -7.21
N ILE A 302 -42.67 -11.68 -7.52
CA ILE A 302 -44.05 -11.27 -7.20
C ILE A 302 -45.02 -12.12 -8.06
N PRO A 303 -46.06 -12.73 -7.44
CA PRO A 303 -47.06 -13.53 -8.14
C PRO A 303 -47.88 -12.77 -9.19
#